data_AF-A0A9X3HZK8-F1
#
_entry.id   AF-A0A9X3HZK8-F1
#
_cell.length_a   1.000
_cell.length_b   1.000
_cell.length_c   1.000
_cell.angle_alpha   90.00
_cell.angle_beta   90.00
_cell.angle_gamma   90.00
#
_symmetry.space_group_name_H-M   'P 1'
#
loop_
_entity.id
_entity.type
_entity.pdbx_description
1 polymer ?
#
loop_
_entity_poly.entity_id
_entity_poly.type
_entity_poly.pdbx_seq_one_letter_code
_entity_poly.pdbx_strand_id
1 'polypeptide(L)'
;VQYSNVSLFTLEEKGILDQAASILKSKLFISEQTPLTSPELVKSFCQTSLAACESEVFGIIFLDNQHRVLRTKEMFYGTVNAASVYPREVVKASLA
;
A
#
# COMPACT_ATOMS: atom_id res chain seq x y z
N VAL A 1 -20.14 17.78 41.40
CA VAL A 1 -20.05 16.30 41.41
C VAL A 1 -19.19 15.90 40.21
N GLN A 2 -17.94 15.51 40.45
CA GLN A 2 -17.03 14.99 39.42
C GLN A 2 -17.57 13.66 38.92
N TYR A 3 -18.05 13.59 37.69
CA TYR A 3 -18.14 12.32 36.99
C TYR A 3 -16.74 11.99 36.48
N SER A 4 -16.04 11.19 37.28
CA SER A 4 -14.79 10.54 36.94
C SER A 4 -14.93 9.82 35.60
N ASN A 5 -14.02 10.20 34.71
CA ASN A 5 -13.65 9.54 33.48
C ASN A 5 -13.40 8.05 33.75
N VAL A 6 -14.39 7.20 33.49
CA VAL A 6 -14.20 5.76 33.39
C VAL A 6 -14.29 5.46 31.90
N SER A 7 -13.17 5.04 31.33
CA SER A 7 -13.07 4.66 29.93
C SER A 7 -14.24 3.73 29.57
N LEU A 8 -15.04 4.13 28.59
CA LEU A 8 -16.22 3.44 28.07
C LEU A 8 -15.95 2.00 27.61
N PHE A 9 -14.67 1.64 27.51
CA PHE A 9 -14.16 0.36 27.08
C PHE A 9 -12.99 -0.03 28.01
N THR A 10 -12.95 -1.30 28.37
CA THR A 10 -11.79 -1.94 29.00
C THR A 10 -10.56 -1.82 28.10
N LEU A 11 -9.35 -2.02 28.67
CA LEU A 11 -8.10 -1.98 27.90
C LEU A 11 -8.08 -3.04 26.78
N GLU A 12 -8.69 -4.20 27.02
CA GLU A 12 -8.83 -5.26 26.02
C GLU A 12 -9.81 -4.86 24.90
N GLU A 13 -10.99 -4.35 25.25
CA GLU A 13 -11.98 -3.86 24.27
C GLU A 13 -11.42 -2.72 23.43
N LYS A 14 -10.63 -1.82 24.02
CA LYS A 14 -9.95 -0.77 23.29
C LYS A 14 -8.93 -1.33 22.30
N GLY A 15 -8.17 -2.34 22.68
CA GLY A 15 -7.24 -3.03 21.77
C GLY A 15 -7.96 -3.69 20.59
N ILE A 16 -9.10 -4.32 20.84
CA ILE A 16 -9.95 -4.92 19.79
C ILE A 16 -10.52 -3.83 18.86
N LEU A 17 -10.98 -2.71 19.42
CA LEU A 17 -11.49 -1.58 18.63
C LEU A 17 -10.39 -0.94 17.78
N ASP A 18 -9.18 -0.78 18.31
CA ASP A 18 -8.03 -0.27 17.55
C ASP A 18 -7.65 -1.23 16.40
N GLN A 19 -7.71 -2.54 16.65
CA GLN A 19 -7.46 -3.55 15.62
C GLN A 19 -8.55 -3.55 14.54
N ALA A 20 -9.82 -3.47 14.94
CA ALA A 20 -10.96 -3.36 14.01
C ALA A 20 -10.89 -2.07 13.20
N ALA A 21 -10.55 -0.94 13.82
CA ALA A 21 -10.36 0.34 13.15
C ALA A 21 -9.19 0.29 12.15
N SER A 22 -8.08 -0.36 12.50
CA SER A 22 -6.96 -0.60 11.58
C SER A 22 -7.37 -1.43 10.37
N ILE A 23 -8.14 -2.51 10.59
CA ILE A 23 -8.67 -3.35 9.51
C ILE A 23 -9.61 -2.53 8.61
N LEU A 24 -10.58 -1.81 9.18
CA LEU A 24 -11.50 -0.97 8.42
C LEU A 24 -10.76 0.11 7.64
N LYS A 25 -9.79 0.79 8.24
CA LYS A 25 -8.95 1.79 7.57
C LYS A 25 -8.22 1.19 6.37
N SER A 26 -7.61 0.00 6.54
CA SER A 26 -6.95 -0.68 5.42
C SER A 26 -7.95 -1.05 4.31
N LYS A 27 -9.13 -1.58 4.64
CA LYS A 27 -10.13 -2.06 3.68
C LYS A 27 -10.84 -0.92 2.96
N LEU A 28 -11.21 0.15 3.68
CA LEU A 28 -11.86 1.32 3.11
C LEU A 28 -10.92 2.07 2.18
N PHE A 29 -9.67 2.30 2.61
CA PHE A 29 -8.67 2.97 1.78
C PHE A 29 -8.40 2.20 0.49
N ILE A 30 -8.36 0.87 0.52
CA ILE A 30 -8.24 0.05 -0.71
C ILE A 30 -9.51 0.14 -1.55
N SER A 31 -10.71 0.12 -0.95
CA SER A 31 -11.97 0.10 -1.69
C SER A 31 -12.24 1.38 -2.49
N GLU A 32 -11.74 2.53 -2.03
CA GLU A 32 -11.88 3.82 -2.72
C GLU A 32 -10.91 3.96 -3.91
N GLN A 33 -9.88 3.11 -3.99
CA GLN A 33 -8.94 3.18 -5.10
C GLN A 33 -9.55 2.64 -6.38
N THR A 34 -9.36 3.38 -7.46
CA THR A 34 -9.74 2.96 -8.80
C THR A 34 -8.92 1.71 -9.19
N PRO A 35 -9.57 0.58 -9.53
CA PRO A 35 -8.89 -0.60 -10.02
C PRO A 35 -8.07 -0.33 -11.28
N LEU A 36 -6.87 -0.91 -11.37
CA LEU A 36 -6.02 -0.85 -12.56
C LEU A 36 -6.42 -1.97 -13.53
N THR A 37 -7.55 -1.79 -14.21
CA THR A 37 -8.14 -2.81 -15.09
C THR A 37 -7.76 -2.67 -16.56
N SER A 38 -7.07 -1.60 -16.96
CA SER A 38 -6.59 -1.40 -18.33
C SER A 38 -5.15 -0.86 -18.36
N PRO A 39 -4.39 -1.09 -19.44
CA PRO A 39 -3.06 -0.53 -19.63
C PRO A 39 -3.02 1.00 -19.53
N GLU A 40 -4.07 1.69 -19.97
CA GLU A 40 -4.19 3.16 -19.90
C GLU A 40 -4.29 3.65 -18.45
N LEU A 41 -5.05 2.92 -17.62
CA LEU A 41 -5.15 3.22 -16.18
C LEU A 41 -3.82 2.99 -15.48
N VAL A 42 -3.13 1.88 -15.79
CA VAL A 42 -1.79 1.60 -15.27
C VAL A 42 -0.80 2.69 -15.68
N LYS A 43 -0.81 3.11 -16.95
CA LYS A 43 0.04 4.19 -17.45
C LYS A 43 -0.20 5.50 -16.70
N SER A 44 -1.45 5.90 -16.55
CA SER A 44 -1.83 7.13 -15.85
C SER A 44 -1.41 7.10 -14.38
N PHE A 45 -1.61 5.95 -13.73
CA PHE A 45 -1.15 5.70 -12.36
C PHE A 45 0.37 5.81 -12.24
N CYS A 46 1.13 5.15 -13.13
CA CYS A 46 2.59 5.21 -13.14
C CYS A 46 3.10 6.62 -13.42
N GLN A 47 2.50 7.35 -14.36
CA GLN A 47 2.84 8.75 -14.64
C GLN A 47 2.72 9.63 -13.40
N THR A 48 1.65 9.44 -12.62
CA THR A 48 1.42 10.20 -11.39
C THR A 48 2.38 9.76 -10.29
N SER A 49 2.56 8.45 -10.11
CA SER A 49 3.38 7.87 -9.05
C SER A 49 4.87 8.14 -9.24
N LEU A 50 5.34 8.20 -10.48
CA LEU A 50 6.73 8.42 -10.86
C LEU A 50 7.02 9.88 -11.21
N ALA A 51 6.04 10.78 -11.15
CA ALA A 51 6.23 12.19 -11.53
C ALA A 51 7.34 12.89 -10.73
N ALA A 52 7.56 12.46 -9.48
CA ALA A 52 8.59 12.99 -8.60
C ALA A 52 9.92 12.22 -8.66
N CYS A 53 10.02 11.13 -9.43
CA CYS A 53 11.25 10.36 -9.57
C CYS A 53 12.17 11.03 -10.60
N GLU A 54 13.31 11.56 -10.14
CA GLU A 54 14.30 12.22 -11.01
C GLU A 54 15.17 11.23 -11.82
N SER A 55 15.03 9.93 -11.57
CA SER A 55 15.85 8.87 -12.17
C SER A 55 14.99 7.68 -12.56
N GLU A 56 15.50 6.87 -13.50
CA GLU A 56 14.88 5.59 -13.84
C GLU A 56 14.84 4.67 -12.62
N VAL A 57 13.64 4.13 -12.35
CA VAL A 57 13.39 3.23 -11.22
C VAL A 57 12.75 1.94 -11.69
N PHE A 58 13.23 0.82 -11.15
CA PHE A 58 12.52 -0.44 -11.19
C PHE A 58 11.62 -0.52 -9.94
N GLY A 59 10.31 -0.51 -10.13
CA GLY A 59 9.32 -0.56 -9.07
C GLY A 59 8.37 -1.74 -9.18
N ILE A 60 7.70 -2.04 -8.07
CA ILE A 60 6.67 -3.07 -7.94
C ILE A 60 5.37 -2.40 -7.48
N ILE A 61 4.26 -2.77 -8.10
CA ILE A 61 2.90 -2.40 -7.67
C ILE A 61 2.26 -3.67 -7.10
N PHE A 62 1.94 -3.65 -5.81
CA PHE A 62 1.20 -4.73 -5.16
C PHE A 62 -0.29 -4.49 -5.32
N LEU A 63 -1.00 -5.49 -5.82
CA LEU A 63 -2.44 -5.41 -6.09
C LEU A 63 -3.22 -6.40 -5.22
N ASP A 64 -4.48 -6.06 -4.93
CA ASP A 64 -5.45 -7.02 -4.43
C ASP A 64 -6.06 -7.87 -5.57
N ASN A 65 -6.90 -8.84 -5.22
CA ASN A 65 -7.59 -9.70 -6.20
C ASN A 65 -8.60 -8.94 -7.08
N GLN A 66 -8.85 -7.66 -6.81
CA GLN A 66 -9.71 -6.77 -7.60
C GLN A 66 -8.89 -5.72 -8.37
N HIS A 67 -7.57 -5.92 -8.50
CA HIS A 67 -6.63 -5.07 -9.22
C HIS A 67 -6.49 -3.66 -8.61
N ARG A 68 -6.79 -3.48 -7.32
CA ARG A 68 -6.59 -2.22 -6.60
C ARG A 68 -5.20 -2.17 -5.98
N VAL A 69 -4.61 -0.98 -5.90
CA VAL A 69 -3.25 -0.83 -5.39
C VAL A 69 -3.20 -0.96 -3.87
N LEU A 70 -2.53 -2.00 -3.39
CA LEU A 70 -2.24 -2.16 -1.97
C LEU A 70 -1.09 -1.24 -1.55
N ARG A 71 -0.02 -1.23 -2.35
CA ARG A 71 1.20 -0.48 -2.11
C ARG A 71 2.06 -0.45 -3.37
N THR A 72 2.88 0.58 -3.52
CA THR A 72 3.99 0.61 -4.47
C THR A 72 5.34 0.54 -3.73
N LYS A 73 6.34 -0.07 -4.37
CA LYS A 73 7.70 -0.14 -3.84
C LYS A 73 8.71 0.03 -4.95
N GLU A 74 9.55 1.05 -4.82
CA GLU A 74 10.76 1.20 -5.63
C GLU A 74 11.83 0.23 -5.12
N MET A 75 12.45 -0.51 -6.02
CA MET A 75 13.39 -1.59 -5.68
C MET A 75 14.82 -1.28 -6.14
N PHE A 76 15.00 -0.67 -7.31
CA PHE A 76 16.32 -0.32 -7.83
C PHE A 76 16.28 1.06 -8.49
N TYR A 77 17.33 1.85 -8.25
CA TYR A 77 17.59 3.13 -8.90
C TYR A 77 18.75 2.94 -9.88
N GLY A 78 18.57 3.30 -11.15
CA GLY A 78 19.57 3.11 -12.20
C GLY A 78 18.94 2.85 -13.56
N THR A 79 19.75 2.82 -14.61
CA THR A 79 19.24 2.62 -15.98
C THR A 79 18.57 1.26 -16.14
N VAL A 80 17.31 1.26 -16.60
CA VAL A 80 16.50 0.04 -16.81
C VAL A 80 17.21 -0.94 -17.75
N ASN A 81 18.02 -0.42 -18.68
CA ASN A 81 18.80 -1.20 -19.64
C ASN A 81 19.89 -2.11 -19.03
N ALA A 82 20.24 -1.94 -17.74
CA ALA A 82 21.25 -2.77 -17.06
C ALA A 82 20.88 -3.16 -15.62
N ALA A 83 19.63 -2.94 -15.21
CA ALA A 83 19.18 -3.30 -13.86
C ALA A 83 19.03 -4.83 -13.75
N SER A 84 19.90 -5.46 -12.96
CA SER A 84 19.76 -6.89 -12.64
C SER A 84 18.60 -7.07 -11.67
N VAL A 85 17.43 -7.49 -12.19
CA VAL A 85 16.27 -7.84 -11.38
C VAL A 85 16.45 -9.26 -10.85
N TYR A 86 16.51 -9.41 -9.52
CA TYR A 86 16.62 -10.71 -8.87
C TYR A 86 15.25 -11.18 -8.39
N PRO A 87 14.66 -12.25 -8.97
CA PRO A 87 13.32 -12.72 -8.60
C PRO A 87 13.14 -12.97 -7.09
N ARG A 88 14.18 -13.43 -6.39
CA ARG A 88 14.15 -13.63 -4.94
C ARG A 88 13.84 -12.35 -4.18
N GLU A 89 14.40 -11.22 -4.59
CA GLU A 89 14.19 -9.93 -3.92
C GLU A 89 12.76 -9.40 -4.18
N VAL A 90 12.21 -9.70 -5.35
CA VAL A 90 10.80 -9.42 -5.67
C VAL A 90 9.88 -10.22 -4.76
N VAL A 91 10.09 -11.53 -4.64
CA VAL A 91 9.26 -12.39 -3.77
C VAL A 91 9.36 -11.98 -2.31
N LYS A 92 10.57 -11.66 -1.82
CA LYS A 92 10.77 -11.17 -0.45
C LYS A 92 10.00 -9.86 -0.22
N ALA A 93 9.99 -8.96 -1.20
CA ALA A 93 9.23 -7.72 -1.12
C ALA A 93 7.71 -7.95 -1.12
N SER A 94 7.21 -9.02 -1.74
CA SER A 94 5.79 -9.38 -1.76
C SER A 94 5.28 -9.99 -0.45
N LEU A 95 6.16 -10.58 0.36
CA LEU A 95 5.82 -11.29 1.60
C LEU A 95 6.01 -10.45 2.88
N ALA A 96 6.66 -9.29 2.77
CA ALA A 96 7.04 -8.41 3.88
C ALA A 96 6.03 -7.29 4.10
#